data_AF-A0A9E4DUF2-F1
#
_entry.id   AF-A0A9E4DUF2-F1
#
_cell.length_a   1.000
_cell.length_b   1.000
_cell.length_c   1.000
_cell.angle_alpha   90.00
_cell.angle_beta   90.00
_cell.angle_gamma   90.00
#
_symmetry.space_group_name_H-M   'P 1'
#
loop_
_entity.id
_entity.type
_entity.pdbx_description
1 polymer ?
#
loop_
_entity_poly.entity_id
_entity_poly.type
_entity_poly.pdbx_seq_one_letter_code
_entity_poly.pdbx_strand_id
1 'polypeptide(L)'
;IFYCTPATGGLGGAKTPLHDRMERSPTAGGGDATDTSVVAEIAPQEGDVVISRSHGMTGFYYTGLDPSLRDLGVRTVIVTGVSLNIGLIGTTIEAVNHGYRAIVPEDCAAGDPPEYGDAVLRYAIRNLAYVTTSDRIFDVWGSG
;
A
#
# COMPACT_ATOMS: atom_id res chain seq x y z
N ILE A 1 -22.45 -11.95 -0.30
CA ILE A 1 -23.77 -11.39 0.12
C ILE A 1 -23.46 -10.20 1.01
N PHE A 2 -24.00 -9.02 0.71
CA PHE A 2 -23.83 -7.82 1.53
C PHE A 2 -25.16 -7.49 2.22
N TYR A 3 -25.10 -7.09 3.49
CA TYR A 3 -26.25 -6.59 4.24
C TYR A 3 -26.10 -5.08 4.40
N CYS A 4 -27.03 -4.33 3.81
CA CYS A 4 -26.97 -2.86 3.77
C CYS A 4 -28.18 -2.28 4.50
N THR A 5 -27.98 -1.21 5.25
CA THR A 5 -29.08 -0.42 5.85
C THR A 5 -28.81 1.07 5.63
N PRO A 6 -29.82 1.87 5.24
CA PRO A 6 -29.70 3.33 5.19
C PRO A 6 -29.87 3.97 6.57
N ALA A 7 -30.27 3.20 7.58
CA ALA A 7 -30.49 3.72 8.93
C ALA A 7 -29.17 4.07 9.61
N THR A 8 -29.08 5.26 10.18
CA THR A 8 -27.92 5.75 10.95
C THR A 8 -27.96 5.33 12.43
N GLY A 9 -29.02 4.64 12.87
CA GLY A 9 -29.15 4.06 14.20
C GLY A 9 -28.66 2.61 14.28
N GLY A 10 -28.31 2.14 15.47
CA GLY A 10 -27.81 0.77 15.69
C GLY A 10 -26.45 0.56 15.02
N LEU A 11 -26.28 -0.56 14.29
CA LEU A 11 -25.03 -0.87 13.59
C LEU A 11 -24.68 0.12 12.48
N GLY A 12 -25.66 0.82 11.90
CA GLY A 12 -25.41 1.84 10.87
C GLY A 12 -24.77 3.13 11.41
N GLY A 13 -24.72 3.31 12.73
CA GLY A 13 -24.00 4.39 13.41
C GLY A 13 -22.82 3.92 14.25
N ALA A 14 -22.37 2.67 14.09
CA ALA A 14 -21.23 2.13 14.81
C ALA A 14 -19.94 2.87 14.42
N LYS A 15 -19.06 3.10 15.40
CA LYS A 15 -17.76 3.74 15.18
C LYS A 15 -16.92 2.94 14.19
N THR A 16 -16.42 3.61 13.16
CA THR A 16 -15.53 3.03 12.14
C THR A 16 -14.17 3.72 12.22
N PRO A 17 -13.24 3.25 13.08
CA PRO A 17 -12.12 4.07 13.54
C PRO A 17 -11.28 4.74 12.45
N LEU A 18 -11.01 4.04 11.34
CA LEU A 18 -10.24 4.59 10.22
C LEU A 18 -11.06 5.60 9.41
N HIS A 19 -12.29 5.25 9.04
CA HIS A 19 -13.21 6.14 8.32
C HIS A 19 -13.46 7.43 9.14
N ASP A 20 -13.83 7.30 10.41
CA ASP A 20 -14.09 8.45 11.27
C ASP A 20 -12.82 9.30 11.49
N ARG A 21 -11.62 8.71 11.44
CA ARG A 21 -10.34 9.44 11.49
C ARG A 21 -10.11 10.24 10.20
N MET A 22 -10.40 9.65 9.05
CA MET A 22 -10.28 10.31 7.75
C MET A 22 -11.29 11.46 7.62
N GLU A 23 -12.52 11.33 8.13
CA GLU A 23 -13.50 12.42 8.13
C GLU A 23 -13.09 13.60 9.01
N ARG A 24 -12.44 13.34 10.16
CA ARG A 24 -11.96 14.40 11.06
C ARG A 24 -10.75 15.16 10.52
N SER A 25 -10.05 14.57 9.56
CA SER A 25 -8.89 15.17 8.89
C SER A 25 -8.99 14.85 7.40
N PRO A 26 -9.98 15.43 6.68
CA PRO A 26 -10.21 15.16 5.26
C PRO A 26 -9.00 15.52 4.39
N THR A 27 -8.14 16.34 4.98
CA THR A 27 -6.83 16.70 4.53
C THR A 27 -5.78 15.90 5.31
N ALA A 28 -5.45 14.69 4.85
CA ALA A 28 -4.05 14.26 4.85
C ALA A 28 -3.26 15.00 3.75
N GLY A 29 -3.55 16.29 3.54
CA GLY A 29 -3.13 17.10 2.39
C GLY A 29 -3.69 18.53 2.36
N GLY A 30 -3.81 19.22 3.51
CA GLY A 30 -4.51 20.53 3.56
C GLY A 30 -4.93 21.07 4.94
N GLY A 31 -4.35 20.54 6.02
CA GLY A 31 -4.18 21.28 7.27
C GLY A 31 -2.69 21.38 7.53
N ASP A 32 -2.24 22.36 8.32
CA ASP A 32 -0.84 22.62 8.70
C ASP A 32 -0.17 21.43 9.42
N ALA A 33 0.07 20.35 8.69
CA ALA A 33 0.80 19.17 9.09
C ALA A 33 1.98 19.04 8.14
N THR A 34 3.05 19.77 8.47
CA THR A 34 4.40 19.43 8.06
C THR A 34 4.61 17.92 8.16
N ASP A 35 5.07 17.35 7.04
CA ASP A 35 5.65 16.01 6.88
C ASP A 35 4.77 14.88 6.28
N THR A 36 4.16 15.14 5.12
CA THR A 36 3.83 14.09 4.13
C THR A 36 4.98 13.83 3.15
N SER A 37 6.14 14.47 3.36
CA SER A 37 7.35 14.28 2.58
C SER A 37 7.84 12.85 2.69
N VAL A 38 8.38 12.33 1.58
CA VAL A 38 9.24 11.15 1.66
C VAL A 38 10.45 11.51 2.51
N VAL A 39 10.84 10.63 3.44
CA VAL A 39 12.00 10.86 4.31
C VAL A 39 13.26 11.03 3.46
N ALA A 40 14.19 11.88 3.92
CA ALA A 40 15.32 12.34 3.13
C ALA A 40 16.21 11.19 2.61
N GLU A 41 16.33 10.11 3.39
CA GLU A 41 17.14 8.93 3.08
C GLU A 41 16.66 8.16 1.83
N ILE A 42 15.39 8.29 1.46
CA ILE A 42 14.79 7.67 0.28
C ILE A 42 14.08 8.71 -0.60
N ALA A 43 14.57 9.95 -0.59
CA ALA A 43 14.01 11.02 -1.40
C ALA A 43 14.01 10.63 -2.90
N PRO A 44 12.91 10.91 -3.63
CA PRO A 44 12.84 10.62 -5.06
C PRO A 44 13.99 11.26 -5.84
N GLN A 45 14.51 10.52 -6.81
CA GLN A 45 15.57 10.95 -7.72
C GLN A 45 15.00 11.45 -9.05
N GLU A 46 15.86 12.03 -9.89
CA GLU A 46 15.47 12.41 -11.24
C GLU A 46 15.01 11.17 -12.04
N GLY A 47 13.83 11.26 -12.64
CA GLY A 47 13.21 10.16 -13.37
C GLY A 47 12.21 9.32 -12.55
N ASP A 48 12.17 9.48 -11.22
CA ASP A 48 11.18 8.80 -10.39
C ASP A 48 9.78 9.38 -10.61
N VAL A 49 8.79 8.49 -10.71
CA VAL A 49 7.38 8.85 -10.81
C VAL A 49 6.76 8.84 -9.41
N VAL A 50 6.39 10.04 -8.93
CA VAL A 50 5.74 10.19 -7.62
C VAL A 50 4.22 10.24 -7.78
N ILE A 51 3.53 9.20 -7.29
CA ILE A 51 2.07 9.13 -7.29
C ILE A 51 1.53 9.57 -5.93
N SER A 52 0.88 10.72 -5.89
CA SER A 52 0.21 11.21 -4.67
C SER A 52 -1.10 10.47 -4.43
N ARG A 53 -1.37 10.14 -3.16
CA ARG A 53 -2.61 9.48 -2.72
C ARG A 53 -3.34 10.36 -1.72
N SER A 54 -4.42 11.00 -2.16
CA SER A 54 -5.26 11.86 -1.33
C SER A 54 -6.35 11.10 -0.56
N HIS A 55 -6.72 9.90 -1.02
CA HIS A 55 -7.75 9.06 -0.42
C HIS A 55 -7.43 7.57 -0.59
N GLY A 56 -8.17 6.69 0.10
CA GLY A 56 -7.95 5.24 0.05
C GLY A 56 -6.76 4.79 0.89
N MET A 57 -6.57 3.47 0.97
CA MET A 57 -5.52 2.85 1.80
C MET A 57 -4.46 2.11 1.00
N THR A 58 -4.63 2.00 -0.31
CA THR A 58 -3.79 1.18 -1.19
C THR A 58 -3.20 2.04 -2.30
N GLY A 59 -2.08 1.59 -2.88
CA GLY A 59 -1.39 2.33 -3.94
C GLY A 59 -2.21 2.55 -5.20
N PHE A 60 -3.17 1.68 -5.53
CA PHE A 60 -3.96 1.77 -6.77
C PHE A 60 -5.30 2.49 -6.60
N TYR A 61 -5.87 2.53 -5.40
CA TYR A 61 -7.23 3.03 -5.21
C TYR A 61 -7.34 4.54 -5.49
N TYR A 62 -8.02 4.87 -6.58
CA TYR A 62 -8.18 6.24 -7.09
C TYR A 62 -6.86 7.00 -7.27
N THR A 63 -5.81 6.32 -7.72
CA THR A 63 -4.52 6.94 -8.06
C THR A 63 -4.18 6.77 -9.54
N GLY A 64 -3.12 7.43 -10.00
CA GLY A 64 -2.55 7.24 -11.33
C GLY A 64 -1.65 6.00 -11.49
N LEU A 65 -1.52 5.14 -10.47
CA LEU A 65 -0.51 4.07 -10.47
C LEU A 65 -0.72 3.03 -11.59
N ASP A 66 -1.92 2.45 -11.73
CA ASP A 66 -2.18 1.44 -12.78
C ASP A 66 -1.94 1.99 -14.21
N PRO A 67 -2.50 3.14 -14.62
CA PRO A 67 -2.25 3.63 -15.97
C PRO A 67 -0.76 3.95 -16.21
N SER A 68 -0.05 4.51 -15.23
CA SER A 68 1.39 4.76 -15.35
C SER A 68 2.19 3.47 -15.53
N LEU A 69 1.91 2.43 -14.74
CA LEU A 69 2.58 1.13 -14.87
C LEU A 69 2.30 0.46 -16.22
N ARG A 70 1.06 0.56 -16.73
CA ARG A 70 0.69 0.01 -18.05
C ARG A 70 1.38 0.75 -19.19
N ASP A 71 1.45 2.07 -19.13
CA ASP A 71 2.15 2.89 -20.13
C ASP A 71 3.63 2.51 -20.21
N LEU A 72 4.25 2.20 -19.07
CA LEU A 72 5.62 1.71 -18.95
C LEU A 72 5.78 0.22 -19.29
N GLY A 73 4.70 -0.50 -19.64
CA GLY A 73 4.74 -1.93 -19.96
C GLY A 73 5.10 -2.85 -18.79
N VAL A 74 4.91 -2.38 -17.55
CA VAL A 74 5.26 -3.12 -16.33
C VAL A 74 4.35 -4.34 -16.19
N ARG A 75 4.95 -5.48 -15.82
CA ARG A 75 4.24 -6.75 -15.55
C ARG A 75 4.44 -7.28 -14.14
N THR A 76 5.45 -6.77 -13.44
CA THR A 76 5.83 -7.19 -12.09
C THR A 76 6.07 -5.94 -11.25
N VAL A 77 5.47 -5.90 -10.06
CA VAL A 77 5.67 -4.82 -9.09
C VAL A 77 6.38 -5.36 -7.85
N ILE A 78 7.27 -4.56 -7.29
CA ILE A 78 7.84 -4.78 -5.96
C ILE A 78 7.11 -3.85 -5.00
N VAL A 79 6.48 -4.42 -3.97
CA VAL A 79 5.70 -3.67 -2.99
C VAL A 79 6.50 -3.60 -1.69
N THR A 80 6.85 -2.39 -1.25
CA THR A 80 7.66 -2.10 -0.05
C THR A 80 6.98 -1.04 0.83
N GLY A 81 7.55 -0.79 2.00
CA GLY A 81 7.14 0.28 2.91
C GLY A 81 6.20 -0.18 4.03
N VAL A 82 5.30 0.72 4.44
CA VAL A 82 4.38 0.48 5.57
C VAL A 82 2.92 0.82 5.23
N SER A 83 1.94 0.16 5.85
CA SER A 83 2.07 -0.95 6.80
C SER A 83 1.67 -2.29 6.18
N LEU A 84 2.38 -3.36 6.55
CA LEU A 84 2.08 -4.75 6.16
C LEU A 84 0.62 -5.10 6.43
N ASN A 85 0.12 -4.74 7.61
CA ASN A 85 -1.21 -5.09 8.09
C ASN A 85 -2.36 -4.21 7.58
N ILE A 86 -2.10 -3.19 6.75
CA ILE A 86 -3.16 -2.36 6.15
C ILE A 86 -2.86 -2.08 4.67
N GLY A 87 -1.89 -1.20 4.41
CA GLY A 87 -1.67 -0.65 3.07
C GLY A 87 -0.99 -1.61 2.11
N LEU A 88 0.06 -2.32 2.56
CA LEU A 88 0.84 -3.21 1.70
C LEU A 88 0.04 -4.45 1.30
N ILE A 89 -0.66 -5.09 2.24
CA ILE A 89 -1.51 -6.24 1.89
C ILE A 89 -2.61 -5.84 0.91
N GLY A 90 -3.28 -4.70 1.11
CA GLY A 90 -4.29 -4.21 0.19
C GLY A 90 -3.71 -3.88 -1.19
N THR A 91 -2.56 -3.19 -1.25
CA THR A 91 -1.85 -2.88 -2.50
C THR A 91 -1.41 -4.14 -3.23
N THR A 92 -0.98 -5.18 -2.50
CA THR A 92 -0.58 -6.46 -3.07
C THR A 92 -1.78 -7.19 -3.68
N ILE A 93 -2.93 -7.19 -2.99
CA ILE A 93 -4.19 -7.75 -3.53
C ILE A 93 -4.59 -7.01 -4.80
N GLU A 94 -4.54 -5.68 -4.80
CA GLU A 94 -4.88 -4.88 -5.98
C GLU A 94 -3.92 -5.12 -7.14
N ALA A 95 -2.62 -5.23 -6.88
CA ALA A 95 -1.65 -5.60 -7.92
C ALA A 95 -2.05 -6.91 -8.61
N VAL A 96 -2.39 -7.94 -7.85
CA VAL A 96 -2.87 -9.22 -8.38
C VAL A 96 -4.18 -9.05 -9.15
N ASN A 97 -5.14 -8.28 -8.62
CA ASN A 97 -6.42 -8.01 -9.29
C ASN A 97 -6.26 -7.27 -10.64
N HIS A 98 -5.28 -6.37 -10.73
CA HIS A 98 -4.95 -5.66 -11.97
C HIS A 98 -4.10 -6.51 -12.95
N GLY A 99 -3.69 -7.72 -12.55
CA GLY A 99 -2.96 -8.67 -13.38
C GLY A 99 -1.44 -8.57 -13.28
N TYR A 100 -0.90 -7.83 -12.31
CA TYR A 100 0.54 -7.76 -12.05
C TYR A 100 1.01 -8.97 -11.25
N ARG A 101 2.26 -9.39 -11.50
CA ARG A 101 2.99 -10.25 -10.57
C ARG A 101 3.47 -9.38 -9.40
N ALA A 102 3.35 -9.87 -8.17
CA ALA A 102 3.79 -9.13 -6.99
C ALA A 102 5.01 -9.80 -6.33
N ILE A 103 5.96 -8.97 -5.92
CA ILE A 103 7.13 -9.34 -5.11
C ILE A 103 7.12 -8.46 -3.86
N VAL A 104 7.44 -9.03 -2.70
CA VAL A 104 7.57 -8.29 -1.44
C VAL A 104 8.92 -8.63 -0.79
N PRO A 105 9.83 -7.66 -0.62
CA PRO A 105 11.03 -7.85 0.18
C PRO A 105 10.67 -7.74 1.66
N GLU A 106 10.88 -8.81 2.42
CA GLU A 106 10.50 -8.88 3.84
C GLU A 106 11.32 -7.92 4.72
N ASP A 107 12.54 -7.61 4.30
CA ASP A 107 13.45 -6.63 4.92
C ASP A 107 13.14 -5.17 4.54
N CYS A 108 12.22 -4.95 3.61
CA CYS A 108 11.76 -3.62 3.17
C CYS A 108 10.27 -3.37 3.46
N ALA A 109 9.66 -4.17 4.33
CA ALA A 109 8.25 -4.07 4.67
C ALA A 109 8.08 -4.18 6.19
N ALA A 110 7.27 -3.30 6.78
CA ALA A 110 7.01 -3.32 8.22
C ALA A 110 5.52 -3.17 8.53
N GLY A 111 5.08 -3.76 9.63
CA GLY A 111 3.73 -3.63 10.17
C GLY A 111 3.75 -3.06 11.59
N ASP A 112 2.59 -2.62 12.04
CA ASP A 112 2.38 -2.17 13.42
C ASP A 112 1.15 -2.90 14.03
N PRO A 113 1.31 -3.64 15.13
CA PRO A 113 2.58 -3.90 15.82
C PRO A 113 3.49 -4.88 15.01
N PRO A 114 4.82 -4.90 15.26
CA PRO A 114 5.78 -5.66 14.44
C PRO A 114 5.44 -7.15 14.32
N GLU A 115 5.06 -7.78 15.43
CA GLU A 115 4.72 -9.21 15.49
C GLU A 115 3.49 -9.54 14.63
N TYR A 116 2.54 -8.61 14.55
CA TYR A 116 1.41 -8.75 13.63
C TYR A 116 1.83 -8.53 12.17
N GLY A 117 2.75 -7.62 11.90
CA GLY A 117 3.39 -7.47 10.58
C GLY A 117 3.99 -8.79 10.08
N ASP A 118 4.76 -9.46 10.93
CA ASP A 118 5.36 -10.77 10.62
C ASP A 118 4.30 -11.84 10.33
N ALA A 119 3.22 -11.86 11.12
CA ALA A 119 2.10 -12.77 10.89
C ALA A 119 1.41 -12.49 9.54
N VAL A 120 1.20 -11.23 9.18
CA VAL A 120 0.61 -10.85 7.88
C VAL A 120 1.50 -11.28 6.73
N LEU A 121 2.81 -11.07 6.85
CA LEU A 121 3.78 -11.51 5.85
C LEU A 121 3.73 -13.04 5.67
N ARG A 122 3.78 -13.78 6.79
CA ARG A 122 3.81 -15.24 6.80
C ARG A 122 2.53 -15.91 6.32
N TYR A 123 1.37 -15.38 6.68
CA TYR A 123 0.08 -16.06 6.49
C TYR A 123 -0.79 -15.45 5.41
N ALA A 124 -0.55 -14.19 5.00
CA ALA A 124 -1.33 -13.54 3.95
C ALA A 124 -0.48 -13.23 2.72
N ILE A 125 0.58 -12.43 2.85
CA ILE A 125 1.38 -11.96 1.71
C ILE A 125 2.00 -13.12 0.92
N ARG A 126 2.49 -14.16 1.60
CA ARG A 126 3.05 -15.36 0.94
C ARG A 126 2.09 -16.09 0.00
N ASN A 127 0.78 -15.90 0.15
CA ASN A 127 -0.23 -16.47 -0.77
C ASN A 127 -0.51 -15.59 -1.99
N LEU A 128 -0.04 -14.34 -1.98
CA LEU A 128 -0.33 -13.32 -3.00
C LEU A 128 0.91 -12.93 -3.81
N ALA A 129 2.09 -12.96 -3.19
CA ALA A 129 3.32 -12.45 -3.75
C ALA A 129 4.50 -13.40 -3.52
N TYR A 130 5.53 -13.29 -4.35
CA TYR A 130 6.82 -13.90 -4.06
C TYR A 130 7.51 -13.09 -2.96
N VAL A 131 7.68 -13.69 -1.77
CA VAL A 131 8.36 -13.08 -0.65
C VAL A 131 9.85 -13.40 -0.71
N THR A 132 10.70 -12.38 -0.62
CA THR A 132 12.15 -12.49 -0.74
C THR A 132 12.86 -11.38 0.06
N THR A 133 14.14 -11.12 -0.19
CA THR A 133 14.93 -10.06 0.44
C THR A 133 15.37 -9.03 -0.61
N SER A 134 15.71 -7.81 -0.18
CA SER A 134 16.23 -6.77 -1.07
C SER A 134 17.51 -7.23 -1.76
N ASP A 135 18.41 -7.90 -1.05
CA ASP A 135 19.68 -8.40 -1.61
C ASP A 135 19.43 -9.35 -2.79
N ARG A 136 18.48 -10.27 -2.64
CA ARG A 136 18.15 -11.22 -3.72
C ARG A 136 17.52 -10.53 -4.93
N ILE A 137 16.80 -9.44 -4.72
CA ILE A 137 16.26 -8.61 -5.81
C ILE A 137 17.42 -7.92 -6.53
N PHE A 138 18.35 -7.31 -5.79
CA PHE A 138 19.54 -6.68 -6.35
C PHE A 138 20.42 -7.67 -7.13
N ASP A 139 20.61 -8.89 -6.64
CA ASP A 139 21.38 -9.90 -7.36
C ASP A 139 20.78 -10.27 -8.73
N VAL A 140 19.44 -10.27 -8.83
CA VAL A 140 18.73 -10.66 -10.06
C VAL A 140 18.61 -9.49 -11.04
N TRP A 141 18.44 -8.27 -10.55
CA TRP A 141 18.25 -7.07 -11.39
C TRP A 141 19.54 -6.30 -11.65
N GLY A 142 20.51 -6.33 -10.75
CA GLY A 142 21.82 -5.67 -10.91
C GLY A 142 22.74 -6.36 -11.93
N SER A 143 22.37 -7.54 -12.42
CA SER A 143 23.07 -8.25 -13.49
C SER A 143 22.58 -7.89 -14.91
N GLY A 144 21.72 -6.88 -15.05
CA GLY A 144 21.11 -6.44 -16.31
C GLY A 144 21.66 -5.12 -16.81
#